data_AF-A0A1F5DQ20-F1
#
_entry.id   AF-A0A1F5DQ20-F1
#
_cell.length_a   1.000
_cell.length_b   1.000
_cell.length_c   1.000
_cell.angle_alpha   90.00
_cell.angle_beta   90.00
_cell.angle_gamma   90.00
#
_symmetry.space_group_name_H-M   'P 1'
#
loop_
_entity.id
_entity.type
_entity.pdbx_description
1 polymer ?
#
loop_
_entity_poly.entity_id
_entity_poly.type
_entity_poly.pdbx_seq_one_letter_code
_entity_poly.pdbx_strand_id
1 'polypeptide(L)'
;MGFIDKLQDIDRRWVYLLTWIFVLFPLIFPLGLPVPIQKESTAWFNYIKAIPDGSVIVFAPMYGTSGMPELFPMTLATMHQLWSKNVKIIVVGFWAEGPLVFDQLLKQMDPSAAPYNKVYGTDWITLGYIPGGEPAMRALGDDIAKTAPKDYLNGKDTASYPIMANIKSAKDVNLIISIETGTPGMTEWLRQWNEPYKVPIVVGCIGVSAPGMAPFLQSGQLTALLPGLTSSAEYELLLNRKGLAIAGVDAVSMSHILVVLLVILGNVGHFATRRKS
;
A
#
# COMPACT_ATOMS: atom_id res chain seq x y z
N MET A 1 -46.99 8.99 21.39
CA MET A 1 -46.05 8.87 20.26
C MET A 1 -46.16 7.49 19.67
N GLY A 2 -46.57 7.41 18.41
CA GLY A 2 -46.52 6.15 17.66
C GLY A 2 -45.06 5.74 17.42
N PHE A 3 -44.85 4.48 17.04
CA PHE A 3 -43.54 3.96 16.63
C PHE A 3 -42.86 4.86 15.57
N ILE A 4 -43.66 5.45 14.68
CA ILE A 4 -43.19 6.36 13.62
C ILE A 4 -42.64 7.68 14.18
N ASP A 5 -43.26 8.25 15.22
CA ASP A 5 -42.80 9.51 15.83
C ASP A 5 -41.45 9.30 16.56
N LYS A 6 -41.28 8.12 17.19
CA LYS A 6 -40.00 7.72 17.80
C LYS A 6 -38.91 7.43 16.77
N LEU A 7 -39.27 7.00 15.56
CA LEU A 7 -38.32 6.76 14.47
C LEU A 7 -37.79 8.07 13.86
N GLN A 8 -38.58 9.16 13.93
CA GLN A 8 -38.16 10.48 13.47
C GLN A 8 -37.32 11.25 14.51
N ASP A 9 -37.42 10.88 15.79
CA ASP A 9 -36.70 11.50 16.91
C ASP A 9 -35.62 10.54 17.49
N ILE A 10 -34.92 9.82 16.61
CA ILE A 10 -33.80 8.97 17.02
C ILE A 10 -32.67 9.86 17.52
N ASP A 11 -32.29 9.70 18.79
CA ASP A 11 -31.09 10.34 19.34
C ASP A 11 -29.85 9.90 18.52
N ARG A 12 -29.10 10.89 18.03
CA ARG A 12 -27.83 10.72 17.30
C ARG A 12 -26.84 9.76 17.97
N ARG A 13 -26.90 9.60 19.30
CA ARG A 13 -26.08 8.65 20.05
C ARG A 13 -26.30 7.21 19.61
N TRP A 14 -27.55 6.83 19.29
CA TRP A 14 -27.86 5.49 18.76
C TRP A 14 -27.34 5.32 17.34
N VAL A 15 -27.40 6.38 16.51
CA VAL A 15 -26.80 6.36 15.18
C VAL A 15 -25.28 6.17 15.29
N TYR A 16 -24.60 6.91 16.16
CA TYR A 16 -23.17 6.71 16.39
C TYR A 16 -22.84 5.32 16.93
N LEU A 17 -23.63 4.80 17.87
CA LEU A 17 -23.44 3.43 18.37
C LEU A 17 -23.60 2.38 17.25
N LEU A 18 -24.61 2.53 16.39
CA LEU A 18 -24.81 1.65 15.24
C LEU A 18 -23.64 1.76 14.26
N THR A 19 -23.16 2.97 13.96
CA THR A 19 -21.98 3.16 13.11
C THR A 19 -20.76 2.48 13.70
N TRP A 20 -20.53 2.61 15.01
CA TRP A 20 -19.46 1.91 15.72
C TRP A 20 -19.58 0.39 15.57
N ILE A 21 -20.77 -0.19 15.74
CA ILE A 21 -21.01 -1.62 15.59
C ILE A 21 -20.74 -2.07 14.14
N PHE A 22 -21.29 -1.36 13.14
CA PHE A 22 -21.16 -1.72 11.73
C PHE A 22 -19.73 -1.59 11.20
N VAL A 23 -18.93 -0.67 11.75
CA VAL A 23 -17.51 -0.50 11.39
C VAL A 23 -16.62 -1.49 12.14
N LEU A 24 -16.78 -1.63 13.46
CA LEU A 24 -15.88 -2.47 14.26
C LEU A 24 -16.08 -3.97 13.99
N PHE A 25 -17.33 -4.39 13.76
CA PHE A 25 -17.63 -5.80 13.52
C PHE A 25 -16.81 -6.40 12.37
N PRO A 26 -16.77 -5.84 11.14
CA PRO A 26 -15.95 -6.35 10.05
C PRO A 26 -14.45 -6.16 10.24
N LEU A 27 -14.01 -5.18 11.04
CA LEU A 27 -12.58 -5.03 11.38
C LEU A 27 -12.08 -6.16 12.28
N ILE A 28 -12.92 -6.68 13.17
CA ILE A 28 -12.59 -7.80 14.08
C ILE A 28 -12.88 -9.14 13.40
N PHE A 29 -13.98 -9.23 12.67
CA PHE A 29 -14.45 -10.42 11.96
C PHE A 29 -14.66 -10.09 10.48
N PRO A 30 -13.58 -10.12 9.67
CA PRO A 30 -13.66 -9.85 8.24
C PRO A 30 -14.68 -10.78 7.57
N LEU A 31 -15.67 -10.18 6.93
CA LEU A 31 -16.79 -10.88 6.28
C LEU A 31 -16.35 -11.46 4.94
N GLY A 32 -15.35 -10.86 4.31
CA GLY A 32 -14.90 -11.18 2.97
C GLY A 32 -16.02 -10.99 1.96
N LEU A 33 -16.71 -9.83 2.03
CA LEU A 33 -17.74 -9.49 1.06
C LEU A 33 -17.16 -9.57 -0.36
N PRO A 34 -17.95 -9.92 -1.38
CA PRO A 34 -17.44 -10.01 -2.75
C PRO A 34 -16.83 -8.69 -3.22
N VAL A 35 -15.53 -8.70 -3.47
CA VAL A 35 -14.80 -7.58 -4.11
C VAL A 35 -14.45 -8.03 -5.53
N PRO A 36 -15.05 -7.42 -6.57
CA PRO A 36 -14.72 -7.77 -7.95
C PRO A 36 -13.29 -7.33 -8.26
N ILE A 37 -12.47 -8.26 -8.78
CA ILE A 37 -11.08 -7.99 -9.12
C ILE A 37 -11.00 -7.17 -10.41
N GLN A 38 -10.34 -6.03 -10.37
CA GLN A 38 -10.18 -5.11 -11.49
C GLN A 38 -8.86 -5.32 -12.24
N LYS A 39 -8.72 -4.60 -13.36
CA LYS A 39 -7.58 -4.73 -14.29
C LYS A 39 -6.27 -4.33 -13.61
N GLU A 40 -6.29 -3.29 -12.80
CA GLU A 40 -5.16 -2.69 -12.10
C GLU A 40 -4.51 -3.69 -11.14
N SER A 41 -5.32 -4.27 -10.23
CA SER A 41 -4.88 -5.28 -9.27
C SER A 41 -4.34 -6.54 -9.96
N THR A 42 -5.00 -6.97 -11.03
CA THR A 42 -4.56 -8.12 -11.84
C THR A 42 -3.23 -7.84 -12.55
N ALA A 43 -3.08 -6.63 -13.12
CA ALA A 43 -1.84 -6.21 -13.80
C ALA A 43 -0.67 -6.13 -12.82
N TRP A 44 -0.90 -5.55 -11.63
CA TRP A 44 0.09 -5.51 -10.55
C TRP A 44 0.54 -6.91 -10.13
N PHE A 45 -0.41 -7.79 -9.79
CA PHE A 45 -0.13 -9.16 -9.37
C PHE A 45 0.65 -9.94 -10.43
N ASN A 46 0.21 -9.86 -11.69
CA ASN A 46 0.86 -10.55 -12.80
C ASN A 46 2.25 -10.00 -13.08
N TYR A 47 2.44 -8.68 -12.99
CA TYR A 47 3.74 -8.06 -13.17
C TYR A 47 4.74 -8.54 -12.12
N ILE A 48 4.38 -8.49 -10.84
CA ILE A 48 5.24 -8.99 -9.75
C ILE A 48 5.51 -10.49 -9.91
N LYS A 49 4.49 -11.27 -10.29
CA LYS A 49 4.63 -12.72 -10.53
C LYS A 49 5.66 -13.01 -11.62
N ALA A 50 5.64 -12.23 -12.70
CA ALA A 50 6.50 -12.38 -13.87
C ALA A 50 7.95 -11.88 -13.68
N ILE A 51 8.27 -11.23 -12.55
CA ILE A 51 9.64 -10.79 -12.26
C ILE A 51 10.58 -12.02 -12.26
N PRO A 52 11.66 -11.99 -13.05
CA PRO A 52 12.65 -13.06 -13.09
C PRO A 52 13.35 -13.25 -11.75
N ASP A 53 13.74 -14.48 -11.45
CA ASP A 53 14.59 -14.77 -10.30
C ASP A 53 15.95 -14.09 -10.42
N GLY A 54 16.51 -13.67 -9.29
CA GLY A 54 17.75 -12.89 -9.20
C GLY A 54 17.58 -11.38 -9.44
N SER A 55 16.38 -10.92 -9.81
CA SER A 55 16.11 -9.49 -10.03
C SER A 55 16.34 -8.66 -8.76
N VAL A 56 16.90 -7.47 -8.94
CA VAL A 56 17.11 -6.47 -7.89
C VAL A 56 15.96 -5.47 -7.90
N ILE A 57 15.29 -5.33 -6.77
CA ILE A 57 14.11 -4.49 -6.60
C ILE A 57 14.40 -3.44 -5.56
N VAL A 58 14.16 -2.17 -5.91
CA VAL A 58 14.09 -1.09 -4.94
C VAL A 58 12.64 -0.97 -4.46
N PHE A 59 12.43 -1.20 -3.17
CA PHE A 59 11.13 -1.04 -2.53
C PHE A 59 11.11 0.24 -1.70
N ALA A 60 10.18 1.14 -1.99
CA ALA A 60 10.14 2.46 -1.40
C ALA A 60 8.81 2.74 -0.69
N PRO A 61 8.75 2.60 0.66
CA PRO A 61 7.63 3.10 1.44
C PRO A 61 7.74 4.64 1.55
N MET A 62 6.99 5.35 0.72
CA MET A 62 6.99 6.81 0.59
C MET A 62 5.69 7.44 1.10
N TYR A 63 5.31 7.04 2.32
CA TYR A 63 4.12 7.55 2.98
C TYR A 63 4.32 7.60 4.50
N GLY A 64 3.49 8.41 5.13
CA GLY A 64 3.46 8.55 6.58
C GLY A 64 2.38 7.74 7.27
N THR A 65 2.32 7.89 8.59
CA THR A 65 1.28 7.27 9.45
C THR A 65 -0.14 7.62 8.99
N SER A 66 -0.36 8.80 8.43
CA SER A 66 -1.63 9.24 7.87
C SER A 66 -2.11 8.41 6.68
N GLY A 67 -1.19 7.85 5.89
CA GLY A 67 -1.49 6.99 4.74
C GLY A 67 -1.60 5.50 5.08
N MET A 68 -1.21 5.09 6.29
CA MET A 68 -1.19 3.69 6.70
C MET A 68 -2.55 2.96 6.57
N PRO A 69 -3.70 3.55 6.96
CA PRO A 69 -4.98 2.84 6.85
C PRO A 69 -5.31 2.34 5.44
N GLU A 70 -4.80 3.04 4.42
CA GLU A 70 -5.03 2.71 3.01
C GLU A 70 -3.86 1.92 2.40
N LEU A 71 -2.62 2.34 2.67
CA LEU A 71 -1.42 1.84 1.99
C LEU A 71 -0.67 0.74 2.73
N PHE A 72 -0.77 0.67 4.06
CA PHE A 72 -0.04 -0.35 4.82
C PHE A 72 -0.47 -1.79 4.48
N PRO A 73 -1.78 -2.09 4.28
CA PRO A 73 -2.20 -3.39 3.77
C PRO A 73 -1.56 -3.72 2.40
N MET A 74 -1.41 -2.71 1.55
CA MET A 74 -0.80 -2.84 0.22
C MET A 74 0.69 -3.17 0.30
N THR A 75 1.40 -2.51 1.22
CA THR A 75 2.81 -2.80 1.55
C THR A 75 2.97 -4.24 2.03
N LEU A 76 2.12 -4.71 2.93
CA LEU A 76 2.14 -6.10 3.42
C LEU A 76 1.90 -7.11 2.29
N ALA A 77 0.83 -6.92 1.51
CA ALA A 77 0.48 -7.80 0.40
C ALA A 77 1.59 -7.87 -0.65
N THR A 78 2.20 -6.72 -0.97
CA THR A 78 3.30 -6.64 -1.93
C THR A 78 4.53 -7.37 -1.43
N MET A 79 4.92 -7.14 -0.17
CA MET A 79 6.07 -7.80 0.44
C MET A 79 5.84 -9.31 0.61
N HIS A 80 4.61 -9.78 0.87
CA HIS A 80 4.29 -11.21 0.85
C HIS A 80 4.63 -11.85 -0.50
N GLN A 81 4.25 -11.22 -1.62
CA GLN A 81 4.54 -11.77 -2.94
C GLN A 81 6.04 -11.71 -3.26
N LEU A 82 6.71 -10.60 -2.94
CA LEU A 82 8.14 -10.41 -3.19
C LEU A 82 9.01 -11.38 -2.40
N TRP A 83 8.77 -11.53 -1.09
CA TRP A 83 9.52 -12.47 -0.26
C TRP A 83 9.19 -13.94 -0.52
N SER A 84 8.10 -14.23 -1.22
CA SER A 84 7.84 -15.59 -1.74
C SER A 84 8.61 -15.90 -3.04
N LYS A 85 9.31 -14.91 -3.61
CA LYS A 85 10.11 -15.06 -4.83
C LYS A 85 11.61 -15.03 -4.54
N ASN A 86 12.41 -15.51 -5.47
CA ASN A 86 13.88 -15.44 -5.38
C ASN A 86 14.39 -14.12 -5.97
N VAL A 87 14.12 -13.00 -5.28
CA VAL A 87 14.53 -11.65 -5.69
C VAL A 87 15.34 -10.98 -4.58
N LYS A 88 16.15 -10.00 -4.95
CA LYS A 88 16.91 -9.16 -4.03
C LYS A 88 16.15 -7.87 -3.78
N ILE A 89 15.98 -7.46 -2.52
CA ILE A 89 15.19 -6.27 -2.16
C ILE A 89 16.05 -5.25 -1.43
N ILE A 90 16.11 -4.03 -1.94
CA ILE A 90 16.71 -2.88 -1.28
C ILE A 90 15.59 -1.94 -0.87
N VAL A 91 15.39 -1.79 0.43
CA VAL A 91 14.36 -0.91 0.97
C VAL A 91 14.94 0.47 1.22
N VAL A 92 14.28 1.52 0.72
CA VAL A 92 14.73 2.90 0.89
C VAL A 92 13.55 3.86 0.97
N GLY A 93 13.59 4.78 1.93
CA GLY A 93 12.61 5.85 2.08
C GLY A 93 13.21 7.21 1.75
N PHE A 94 12.44 8.07 1.07
CA PHE A 94 12.71 9.51 0.97
C PHE A 94 11.68 10.36 1.71
N TRP A 95 10.88 9.69 2.54
CA TRP A 95 10.03 10.29 3.55
C TRP A 95 10.59 9.90 4.92
N ALA A 96 10.62 10.85 5.85
CA ALA A 96 11.18 10.64 7.18
C ALA A 96 10.47 9.50 7.96
N GLU A 97 9.18 9.27 7.68
CA GLU A 97 8.37 8.23 8.32
C GLU A 97 8.48 6.86 7.60
N GLY A 98 9.12 6.78 6.44
CA GLY A 98 9.28 5.53 5.68
C GLY A 98 9.92 4.38 6.48
N PRO A 99 10.99 4.62 7.27
CA PRO A 99 11.55 3.60 8.15
C PRO A 99 10.57 3.10 9.22
N LEU A 100 9.77 4.00 9.81
CA LEU A 100 8.75 3.63 10.80
C LEU A 100 7.69 2.70 10.19
N VAL A 101 7.27 2.99 8.96
CA VAL A 101 6.36 2.12 8.20
C VAL A 101 6.98 0.74 8.02
N PHE A 102 8.25 0.67 7.61
CA PHE A 102 8.90 -0.61 7.35
C PHE A 102 9.18 -1.40 8.63
N ASP A 103 9.52 -0.75 9.73
CA ASP A 103 9.65 -1.38 11.05
C ASP A 103 8.33 -1.99 11.50
N GLN A 104 7.21 -1.30 11.24
CA GLN A 104 5.88 -1.84 11.54
C GLN A 104 5.56 -3.07 10.68
N LEU A 105 6.01 -3.10 9.42
CA LEU A 105 5.91 -4.28 8.57
C LEU A 105 6.72 -5.44 9.15
N LEU A 106 7.96 -5.21 9.57
CA LEU A 106 8.83 -6.24 10.16
C LEU A 106 8.26 -6.80 11.49
N LYS A 107 7.49 -6.02 12.24
CA LYS A 107 6.77 -6.49 13.42
C LYS A 107 5.60 -7.42 13.10
N GLN A 108 4.98 -7.27 11.93
CA GLN A 108 3.85 -8.11 11.49
C GLN A 108 4.28 -9.29 10.63
N MET A 109 5.44 -9.19 9.99
CA MET A 109 5.96 -10.18 9.06
C MET A 109 7.45 -10.37 9.32
N ASP A 110 7.82 -11.55 9.78
CA ASP A 110 9.22 -11.96 9.91
C ASP A 110 9.71 -12.56 8.58
N PRO A 111 10.58 -11.87 7.83
CA PRO A 111 11.14 -12.39 6.59
C PRO A 111 12.02 -13.61 6.80
N SER A 112 12.62 -13.81 7.99
CA SER A 112 13.53 -14.93 8.27
C SER A 112 12.80 -16.24 8.55
N ALA A 113 11.54 -16.16 8.98
CA ALA A 113 10.72 -17.33 9.27
C ALA A 113 10.08 -17.94 8.01
N ALA A 114 9.62 -19.19 8.15
CA ALA A 114 8.78 -19.82 7.14
C ALA A 114 7.47 -19.00 6.98
N PRO A 115 6.96 -18.83 5.74
CA PRO A 115 7.38 -19.50 4.51
C PRO A 115 8.48 -18.78 3.70
N TYR A 116 8.96 -17.61 4.12
CA TYR A 116 9.83 -16.76 3.28
C TYR A 116 11.30 -17.16 3.32
N ASN A 117 11.82 -17.50 4.52
CA ASN A 117 13.20 -17.90 4.76
C ASN A 117 14.25 -16.95 4.14
N LYS A 118 14.04 -15.63 4.29
CA LYS A 118 14.88 -14.56 3.73
C LYS A 118 15.89 -14.04 4.73
N VAL A 119 17.14 -13.99 4.30
CA VAL A 119 18.28 -13.60 5.11
C VAL A 119 18.64 -12.14 4.87
N TYR A 120 18.64 -11.34 5.95
CA TYR A 120 19.09 -9.95 5.89
C TYR A 120 20.54 -9.86 5.42
N GLY A 121 20.84 -8.93 4.52
CA GLY A 121 22.17 -8.76 3.93
C GLY A 121 22.45 -9.66 2.72
N THR A 122 21.63 -10.68 2.47
CA THR A 122 21.77 -11.59 1.31
C THR A 122 20.59 -11.45 0.36
N ASP A 123 19.37 -11.59 0.89
CA ASP A 123 18.13 -11.50 0.10
C ASP A 123 17.51 -10.11 0.16
N TRP A 124 17.65 -9.42 1.29
CA TRP A 124 17.13 -8.07 1.44
C TRP A 124 17.96 -7.22 2.40
N ILE A 125 17.95 -5.91 2.21
CA ILE A 125 18.50 -4.91 3.13
C ILE A 125 17.58 -3.69 3.20
N THR A 126 17.72 -2.89 4.26
CA THR A 126 17.10 -1.57 4.33
C THR A 126 18.15 -0.49 4.57
N LEU A 127 18.07 0.56 3.77
CA LEU A 127 18.91 1.75 3.84
C LEU A 127 18.24 2.87 4.65
N GLY A 128 17.00 2.65 5.10
CA GLY A 128 16.25 3.61 5.91
C GLY A 128 15.88 4.87 5.14
N TYR A 129 15.85 6.00 5.84
CA TYR A 129 15.52 7.32 5.27
C TYR A 129 16.77 8.02 4.76
N ILE A 130 16.76 8.42 3.50
CA ILE A 130 17.81 9.24 2.89
C ILE A 130 17.30 10.68 2.75
N PRO A 131 17.86 11.63 3.50
CA PRO A 131 17.44 13.03 3.44
C PRO A 131 17.89 13.70 2.14
N GLY A 132 17.13 14.72 1.71
CA GLY A 132 17.48 15.56 0.56
C GLY A 132 16.53 15.49 -0.62
N GLY A 133 15.42 14.75 -0.52
CA GLY A 133 14.36 14.73 -1.53
C GLY A 133 14.84 14.23 -2.90
N GLU A 134 14.39 14.86 -3.98
CA GLU A 134 14.73 14.48 -5.35
C GLU A 134 16.26 14.46 -5.63
N PRO A 135 17.07 15.43 -5.19
CA PRO A 135 18.54 15.32 -5.27
C PRO A 135 19.12 14.05 -4.63
N ALA A 136 18.55 13.60 -3.50
CA ALA A 136 18.98 12.36 -2.86
C ALA A 136 18.58 11.13 -3.67
N MET A 137 17.40 11.15 -4.31
CA MET A 137 16.99 10.09 -5.24
C MET A 137 17.96 10.01 -6.43
N ARG A 138 18.37 11.15 -6.99
CA ARG A 138 19.39 11.20 -8.05
C ARG A 138 20.72 10.64 -7.58
N ALA A 139 21.20 11.04 -6.40
CA ALA A 139 22.46 10.58 -5.83
C ALA A 139 22.45 9.07 -5.58
N LEU A 140 21.34 8.53 -5.05
CA LEU A 140 21.17 7.10 -4.85
C LEU A 140 21.27 6.35 -6.19
N GLY A 141 20.71 6.91 -7.26
CA GLY A 141 20.78 6.33 -8.59
C GLY A 141 22.20 6.32 -9.19
N ASP A 142 23.05 7.27 -8.82
CA ASP A 142 24.46 7.29 -9.23
C ASP A 142 25.31 6.27 -8.47
N ASP A 143 25.19 6.25 -7.14
CA ASP A 143 25.98 5.38 -6.28
C ASP A 143 25.24 5.10 -4.97
N ILE A 144 24.77 3.86 -4.84
CA ILE A 144 23.94 3.43 -3.71
C ILE A 144 24.75 3.40 -2.42
N ALA A 145 25.95 2.81 -2.45
CA ALA A 145 26.78 2.66 -1.25
C ALA A 145 27.39 3.99 -0.80
N LYS A 146 27.66 4.92 -1.71
CA LYS A 146 28.12 6.27 -1.36
C LYS A 146 27.00 7.11 -0.74
N THR A 147 25.78 6.99 -1.28
CA THR A 147 24.63 7.77 -0.81
C THR A 147 24.08 7.24 0.51
N ALA A 148 24.07 5.92 0.69
CA ALA A 148 23.68 5.25 1.93
C ALA A 148 24.83 4.34 2.41
N PRO A 149 25.89 4.90 3.04
CA PRO A 149 27.08 4.15 3.42
C PRO A 149 26.83 3.13 4.53
N LYS A 150 25.80 3.35 5.35
CA LYS A 150 25.43 2.44 6.44
C LYS A 150 24.03 1.91 6.24
N ASP A 151 23.81 0.64 6.59
CA ASP A 151 22.48 0.06 6.63
C ASP A 151 21.70 0.56 7.86
N TYR A 152 20.37 0.55 7.75
CA TYR A 152 19.50 1.12 8.78
C TYR A 152 19.36 0.23 10.03
N LEU A 153 19.32 -1.10 9.88
CA LEU A 153 19.04 -1.99 11.02
C LEU A 153 20.26 -2.20 11.91
N ASN A 154 21.43 -2.42 11.31
CA ASN A 154 22.63 -2.81 12.05
C ASN A 154 23.72 -1.72 12.06
N GLY A 155 23.59 -0.65 11.25
CA GLY A 155 24.61 0.38 11.13
C GLY A 155 25.94 -0.11 10.54
N LYS A 156 25.94 -1.26 9.85
CA LYS A 156 27.13 -1.79 9.16
C LYS A 156 27.28 -1.13 7.79
N ASP A 157 28.49 -1.20 7.23
CA ASP A 157 28.73 -0.66 5.90
C ASP A 157 27.85 -1.37 4.86
N THR A 158 27.06 -0.61 4.11
CA THR A 158 26.18 -1.14 3.06
C THR A 158 26.95 -1.99 2.06
N ALA A 159 28.15 -1.53 1.66
CA ALA A 159 29.03 -2.24 0.74
C ALA A 159 29.58 -3.57 1.29
N SER A 160 29.48 -3.83 2.60
CA SER A 160 29.96 -5.09 3.22
C SER A 160 29.00 -6.26 3.05
N TYR A 161 27.74 -6.01 2.69
CA TYR A 161 26.72 -7.04 2.58
C TYR A 161 26.80 -7.81 1.25
N PRO A 162 26.60 -9.15 1.26
CA PRO A 162 26.59 -9.98 0.05
C PRO A 162 25.63 -9.50 -1.05
N ILE A 163 24.45 -8.96 -0.68
CA ILE A 163 23.47 -8.45 -1.63
C ILE A 163 24.05 -7.34 -2.52
N MET A 164 24.95 -6.51 -1.96
CA MET A 164 25.51 -5.29 -2.59
C MET A 164 26.74 -5.55 -3.46
N ALA A 165 27.29 -6.76 -3.46
CA ALA A 165 28.54 -7.07 -4.18
C ALA A 165 28.50 -6.68 -5.67
N ASN A 166 27.34 -6.81 -6.31
CA ASN A 166 27.11 -6.50 -7.72
C ASN A 166 26.10 -5.37 -7.94
N ILE A 167 25.77 -4.60 -6.89
CA ILE A 167 24.79 -3.52 -6.96
C ILE A 167 25.49 -2.22 -6.60
N LYS A 168 25.74 -1.37 -7.60
CA LYS A 168 26.43 -0.08 -7.41
C LYS A 168 25.52 1.11 -7.65
N SER A 169 24.66 1.02 -8.67
CA SER A 169 23.87 2.16 -9.15
C SER A 169 22.47 1.72 -9.60
N ALA A 170 21.66 2.68 -10.04
CA ALA A 170 20.35 2.40 -10.64
C ALA A 170 20.41 1.46 -11.85
N LYS A 171 21.55 1.37 -12.56
CA LYS A 171 21.73 0.46 -13.70
C LYS A 171 21.66 -1.02 -13.31
N ASP A 172 21.94 -1.32 -12.04
CA ASP A 172 21.94 -2.68 -11.51
C ASP A 172 20.58 -3.06 -10.89
N VAL A 173 19.59 -2.15 -10.96
CA VAL A 173 18.24 -2.33 -10.43
C VAL A 173 17.26 -2.63 -11.56
N ASN A 174 16.44 -3.66 -11.37
CA ASN A 174 15.49 -4.12 -12.38
C ASN A 174 14.09 -3.52 -12.23
N LEU A 175 13.73 -3.03 -11.03
CA LEU A 175 12.40 -2.51 -10.76
C LEU A 175 12.39 -1.57 -9.55
N ILE A 176 11.60 -0.50 -9.65
CA ILE A 176 11.17 0.31 -8.51
C ILE A 176 9.72 -0.01 -8.17
N ILE A 177 9.46 -0.33 -6.91
CA ILE A 177 8.12 -0.45 -6.34
C ILE A 177 7.97 0.67 -5.32
N SER A 178 7.20 1.70 -5.65
CA SER A 178 6.91 2.81 -4.74
C SER A 178 5.50 2.69 -4.20
N ILE A 179 5.32 2.83 -2.88
CA ILE A 179 4.00 2.96 -2.26
C ILE A 179 3.95 4.35 -1.65
N GLU A 180 3.05 5.21 -2.11
CA GLU A 180 3.23 6.66 -1.92
C GLU A 180 1.94 7.48 -1.76
N THR A 181 2.06 8.58 -1.00
CA THR A 181 0.98 9.57 -0.78
C THR A 181 1.19 10.90 -1.48
N GLY A 182 2.39 11.19 -2.00
CA GLY A 182 2.71 12.51 -2.54
C GLY A 182 4.17 12.66 -2.98
N THR A 183 4.77 13.82 -2.72
CA THR A 183 6.11 14.19 -3.16
C THR A 183 7.14 14.15 -2.02
N PRO A 184 8.35 13.59 -2.21
CA PRO A 184 8.79 12.89 -3.42
C PRO A 184 8.00 11.60 -3.66
N GLY A 185 7.78 11.25 -4.92
CA GLY A 185 7.02 10.07 -5.34
C GLY A 185 7.31 9.70 -6.79
N MET A 186 6.31 9.24 -7.53
CA MET A 186 6.48 8.69 -8.88
C MET A 186 7.13 9.67 -9.84
N THR A 187 6.76 10.94 -9.80
CA THR A 187 7.29 11.94 -10.74
C THR A 187 8.79 12.15 -10.57
N GLU A 188 9.31 12.06 -9.34
CA GLU A 188 10.74 12.14 -9.06
C GLU A 188 11.44 10.83 -9.45
N TRP A 189 10.83 9.66 -9.20
CA TRP A 189 11.35 8.37 -9.69
C TRP A 189 11.44 8.35 -11.22
N LEU A 190 10.44 8.91 -11.90
CA LEU A 190 10.41 9.01 -13.35
C LEU A 190 11.59 9.84 -13.85
N ARG A 191 11.77 11.07 -13.35
CA ARG A 191 12.85 11.97 -13.77
C ARG A 191 14.25 11.48 -13.40
N GLN A 192 14.41 10.91 -12.20
CA GLN A 192 15.74 10.61 -11.66
C GLN A 192 16.20 9.17 -11.93
N TRP A 193 15.29 8.21 -12.12
CA TRP A 193 15.62 6.80 -12.29
C TRP A 193 15.15 6.23 -13.62
N ASN A 194 13.89 6.44 -14.00
CA ASN A 194 13.39 5.89 -15.25
C ASN A 194 13.96 6.62 -16.47
N GLU A 195 13.93 7.95 -16.53
CA GLU A 195 14.44 8.69 -17.68
C GLU A 195 15.93 8.41 -17.96
N PRO A 196 16.84 8.44 -16.96
CA PRO A 196 18.27 8.25 -17.20
C PRO A 196 18.71 6.79 -17.31
N TYR A 197 18.04 5.86 -16.60
CA TYR A 197 18.47 4.47 -16.48
C TYR A 197 17.47 3.43 -17.01
N LYS A 198 16.26 3.87 -17.40
CA LYS A 198 15.17 3.02 -17.92
C LYS A 198 14.70 1.95 -16.93
N VAL A 199 14.90 2.18 -15.62
CA VAL A 199 14.35 1.28 -14.58
C VAL A 199 12.83 1.41 -14.58
N PRO A 200 12.07 0.33 -14.82
CA PRO A 200 10.62 0.36 -14.77
C PRO A 200 10.13 0.68 -13.35
N ILE A 201 8.96 1.31 -13.28
CA ILE A 201 8.36 1.77 -12.03
C ILE A 201 6.95 1.19 -11.95
N VAL A 202 6.61 0.63 -10.79
CA VAL A 202 5.23 0.34 -10.41
C VAL A 202 4.89 1.10 -9.14
N VAL A 203 3.67 1.63 -9.07
CA VAL A 203 3.24 2.51 -7.98
C VAL A 203 1.97 2.02 -7.32
N GLY A 204 2.02 1.88 -6.00
CA GLY A 204 0.84 1.87 -5.15
C GLY A 204 0.58 3.28 -4.63
N CYS A 205 -0.63 3.82 -4.78
CA CYS A 205 -0.92 5.17 -4.29
C CYS A 205 -2.27 5.25 -3.59
N ILE A 206 -2.47 6.31 -2.81
CA ILE A 206 -3.79 6.62 -2.25
C ILE A 206 -4.79 6.87 -3.37
N GLY A 207 -6.06 6.49 -3.18
CA GLY A 207 -7.07 6.54 -4.22
C GLY A 207 -7.26 7.92 -4.83
N VAL A 208 -7.11 8.99 -4.02
CA VAL A 208 -7.20 10.39 -4.49
C VAL A 208 -6.09 10.78 -5.47
N SER A 209 -4.95 10.08 -5.48
CA SER A 209 -3.82 10.33 -6.38
C SER A 209 -3.92 9.55 -7.69
N ALA A 210 -4.84 8.58 -7.80
CA ALA A 210 -4.98 7.74 -8.98
C ALA A 210 -5.22 8.53 -10.29
N PRO A 211 -6.08 9.58 -10.33
CA PRO A 211 -6.26 10.39 -11.53
C PRO A 211 -4.98 11.09 -12.00
N GLY A 212 -4.10 11.48 -11.06
CA GLY A 212 -2.81 12.09 -11.37
C GLY A 212 -1.81 11.10 -11.98
N MET A 213 -1.94 9.80 -11.67
CA MET A 213 -1.07 8.74 -12.18
C MET A 213 -1.54 8.16 -13.52
N ALA A 214 -2.83 8.31 -13.84
CA ALA A 214 -3.44 7.72 -15.04
C ALA A 214 -2.75 8.09 -16.37
N PRO A 215 -2.33 9.34 -16.62
CA PRO A 215 -1.63 9.69 -17.87
C PRO A 215 -0.32 8.92 -18.06
N PHE A 216 0.42 8.69 -16.99
CA PHE A 216 1.69 7.97 -17.02
C PHE A 216 1.51 6.47 -17.23
N LEU A 217 0.41 5.90 -16.70
CA LEU A 217 0.04 4.51 -16.98
C LEU A 217 -0.37 4.34 -18.46
N GLN A 218 -1.10 5.31 -19.01
CA GLN A 218 -1.54 5.29 -20.42
C GLN A 218 -0.38 5.49 -21.41
N SER A 219 0.60 6.34 -21.06
CA SER A 219 1.80 6.55 -21.88
C SER A 219 2.82 5.40 -21.78
N GLY A 220 2.66 4.49 -20.83
CA GLY A 220 3.59 3.39 -20.55
C GLY A 220 4.81 3.80 -19.71
N GLN A 221 4.87 5.04 -19.23
CA GLN A 221 5.91 5.50 -18.30
C GLN A 221 5.78 4.87 -16.91
N LEU A 222 4.55 4.56 -16.49
CA LEU A 222 4.25 3.76 -15.31
C LEU A 222 3.82 2.36 -15.75
N THR A 223 4.49 1.34 -15.23
CA THR A 223 4.27 -0.04 -15.70
C THR A 223 3.01 -0.68 -15.11
N ALA A 224 2.72 -0.42 -13.84
CA ALA A 224 1.51 -0.85 -13.16
C ALA A 224 1.16 0.14 -12.05
N LEU A 225 -0.15 0.26 -11.79
CA LEU A 225 -0.71 1.12 -10.76
C LEU A 225 -1.61 0.29 -9.86
N LEU A 226 -1.50 0.47 -8.55
CA LEU A 226 -2.38 -0.13 -7.56
C LEU A 226 -3.02 0.99 -6.71
N PRO A 227 -4.24 1.47 -7.06
CA PRO A 227 -4.82 2.63 -6.41
C PRO A 227 -5.70 2.25 -5.22
N GLY A 228 -5.30 2.72 -4.04
CA GLY A 228 -6.10 2.75 -2.82
C GLY A 228 -6.46 1.40 -2.19
N LEU A 229 -7.30 1.48 -1.15
CA LEU A 229 -7.61 0.35 -0.28
C LEU A 229 -8.33 -0.80 -1.02
N THR A 230 -9.27 -0.47 -1.92
CA THR A 230 -10.02 -1.48 -2.66
C THR A 230 -9.12 -2.34 -3.54
N SER A 231 -8.19 -1.72 -4.27
CA SER A 231 -7.25 -2.46 -5.12
C SER A 231 -6.28 -3.31 -4.28
N SER A 232 -5.92 -2.84 -3.08
CA SER A 232 -5.18 -3.63 -2.11
C SER A 232 -5.95 -4.88 -1.64
N ALA A 233 -7.26 -4.76 -1.42
CA ALA A 233 -8.12 -5.88 -1.05
C ALA A 233 -8.28 -6.91 -2.19
N GLU A 234 -8.46 -6.42 -3.43
CA GLU A 234 -8.44 -7.28 -4.61
C GLU A 234 -7.12 -8.04 -4.75
N TYR A 235 -6.00 -7.38 -4.43
CA TYR A 235 -4.68 -7.98 -4.46
C TYR A 235 -4.46 -9.02 -3.35
N GLU A 236 -4.96 -8.78 -2.14
CA GLU A 236 -5.03 -9.79 -1.06
C GLU A 236 -5.79 -11.05 -1.51
N LEU A 237 -6.91 -10.89 -2.24
CA LEU A 237 -7.66 -12.03 -2.81
C LEU A 237 -6.86 -12.77 -3.87
N LEU A 238 -6.17 -12.06 -4.77
CA LEU A 238 -5.29 -12.66 -5.78
C LEU A 238 -4.13 -13.45 -5.16
N LEU A 239 -3.64 -13.03 -3.99
CA LEU A 239 -2.63 -13.74 -3.20
C LEU A 239 -3.21 -14.90 -2.38
N ASN A 240 -4.53 -15.09 -2.40
CA ASN A 240 -5.26 -16.02 -1.53
C ASN A 240 -4.94 -15.78 -0.03
N ARG A 241 -4.83 -14.51 0.36
CA ARG A 241 -4.45 -14.06 1.70
C ARG A 241 -5.32 -12.88 2.11
N LYS A 242 -6.50 -13.17 2.67
CA LYS A 242 -7.37 -12.14 3.27
C LYS A 242 -6.65 -11.51 4.46
N GLY A 243 -6.55 -10.20 4.47
CA GLY A 243 -5.83 -9.44 5.48
C GLY A 243 -6.52 -8.13 5.82
N LEU A 244 -5.70 -7.12 6.11
CA LEU A 244 -6.17 -5.82 6.58
C LEU A 244 -6.97 -5.08 5.51
N ALA A 245 -6.66 -5.26 4.22
CA ALA A 245 -7.36 -4.56 3.17
C ALA A 245 -8.80 -5.06 3.01
N ILE A 246 -9.00 -6.38 3.01
CA ILE A 246 -10.34 -6.97 2.97
C ILE A 246 -11.17 -6.55 4.19
N ALA A 247 -10.59 -6.59 5.39
CA ALA A 247 -11.26 -6.12 6.61
C ALA A 247 -11.66 -4.63 6.51
N GLY A 248 -10.78 -3.80 5.96
CA GLY A 248 -11.04 -2.37 5.75
C GLY A 248 -12.16 -2.13 4.72
N VAL A 249 -12.16 -2.85 3.60
CA VAL A 249 -13.23 -2.76 2.59
C VAL A 249 -14.57 -3.24 3.15
N ASP A 250 -14.58 -4.33 3.92
CA ASP A 250 -15.79 -4.80 4.59
C ASP A 250 -16.36 -3.73 5.54
N ALA A 251 -15.50 -3.02 6.29
CA ALA A 251 -15.90 -1.93 7.17
C ALA A 251 -16.51 -0.74 6.40
N VAL A 252 -15.93 -0.36 5.27
CA VAL A 252 -16.48 0.67 4.39
C VAL A 252 -17.83 0.23 3.81
N SER A 253 -17.93 -1.00 3.30
CA SER A 253 -19.16 -1.54 2.74
C SER A 253 -20.28 -1.64 3.78
N MET A 254 -19.99 -2.12 4.99
CA MET A 254 -20.96 -2.15 6.09
C MET A 254 -21.42 -0.74 6.49
N SER A 255 -20.52 0.23 6.50
CA SER A 255 -20.87 1.64 6.74
C SER A 255 -21.84 2.18 5.68
N HIS A 256 -21.60 1.88 4.40
CA HIS A 256 -22.50 2.28 3.33
C HIS A 256 -23.87 1.60 3.45
N ILE A 257 -23.90 0.30 3.76
CA ILE A 257 -25.16 -0.42 4.00
C ILE A 257 -25.95 0.24 5.13
N LEU A 258 -25.30 0.59 6.24
CA LEU A 258 -25.94 1.28 7.36
C LEU A 258 -26.55 2.63 6.91
N VAL A 259 -25.78 3.45 6.18
CA VAL A 259 -26.28 4.74 5.68
C VAL A 259 -27.50 4.56 4.78
N VAL A 260 -27.47 3.59 3.87
CA VAL A 260 -28.61 3.27 3.00
C VAL A 260 -29.84 2.86 3.83
N LEU A 261 -29.66 2.00 4.83
CA LEU A 261 -30.75 1.58 5.72
C LEU A 261 -31.34 2.77 6.49
N LEU A 262 -30.49 3.67 7.01
CA LEU A 262 -30.95 4.87 7.73
C LEU A 262 -31.72 5.82 6.80
N VAL A 263 -31.26 6.01 5.57
CA VAL A 263 -31.97 6.83 4.56
C VAL A 263 -33.33 6.21 4.22
N ILE A 264 -33.42 4.89 4.04
CA ILE A 264 -34.68 4.19 3.79
C ILE A 264 -35.63 4.36 4.98
N LEU A 265 -35.16 4.14 6.20
CA LEU A 265 -35.94 4.32 7.42
C LEU A 265 -36.45 5.76 7.59
N GLY A 266 -35.60 6.74 7.32
CA GLY A 266 -35.97 8.16 7.33
C GLY A 266 -37.07 8.48 6.31
N ASN A 267 -36.93 7.98 5.08
CA ASN A 267 -37.94 8.16 4.02
C ASN A 267 -39.27 7.48 4.38
N VAL A 268 -39.23 6.24 4.88
CA VAL A 268 -40.43 5.52 5.36
C VAL A 268 -41.12 6.31 6.48
N GLY A 269 -40.35 6.79 7.45
CA GLY A 269 -40.86 7.65 8.52
C GLY A 269 -41.55 8.90 7.97
N HIS A 270 -40.89 9.62 7.06
CA HIS A 270 -41.42 10.83 6.41
C HIS A 270 -42.75 10.59 5.68
N PHE A 271 -42.84 9.55 4.84
CA PHE A 271 -44.07 9.24 4.11
C PHE A 271 -45.19 8.74 5.02
N ALA A 272 -44.86 8.01 6.09
CA ALA A 272 -45.83 7.51 7.05
C ALA A 272 -46.43 8.63 7.92
N THR A 273 -45.66 9.67 8.26
CA THR A 273 -46.21 10.86 8.93
C THR A 273 -47.02 11.75 8.00
N ARG A 274 -46.64 11.85 6.72
CA ARG A 274 -47.37 12.65 5.73
C ARG A 274 -48.78 12.12 5.43
N ARG A 275 -49.02 10.81 5.57
CA ARG A 275 -50.37 10.20 5.42
C ARG A 275 -51.29 10.41 6.63
N LYS A 276 -50.76 10.83 7.78
CA LYS A 276 -51.54 11.12 8.98
C LYS A 276 -51.98 12.59 9.08
N SER A 277 -51.40 13.46 8.25
CA SER A 277 -51.80 14.86 8.07
C SER A 277 -52.69 15.01 6.84
#